data_AF-A0A946WG68-F1
#
_entry.id   AF-A0A946WG68-F1
#
_cell.length_a   1.000
_cell.length_b   1.000
_cell.length_c   1.000
_cell.angle_alpha   90.00
_cell.angle_beta   90.00
_cell.angle_gamma   90.00
#
_symmetry.space_group_name_H-M   'P 1'
#
loop_
_entity.id
_entity.type
_entity.pdbx_description
1 polymer ?
#
loop_
_entity_poly.entity_id
_entity_poly.type
_entity_poly.pdbx_seq_one_letter_code
_entity_poly.pdbx_strand_id
1 'polypeptide(L)'
;MSEAKPKRMALIASKGTLDWAYPPFILASTAVAMEMEVAVFFTFYGLTLLNKKIEAKVAPATNPSMPMKMPFGPEGFQNINWPIPNAIMG
;
A
#
# COMPACT_ATOMS: atom_id res chain seq x y z
N MET A 1 -22.48 -17.76 32.84
CA MET A 1 -22.08 -16.53 32.15
C MET A 1 -21.29 -16.95 30.92
N SER A 2 -21.78 -16.66 29.72
CA SER A 2 -20.97 -16.88 28.50
C SER A 2 -19.78 -15.92 28.56
N GLU A 3 -18.56 -16.44 28.60
CA GLU A 3 -17.37 -15.62 28.41
C GLU A 3 -17.51 -14.88 27.07
N ALA A 4 -17.45 -13.55 27.12
CA ALA A 4 -17.49 -12.74 25.93
C ALA A 4 -16.21 -13.02 25.13
N LYS A 5 -16.34 -13.75 24.01
CA LYS A 5 -15.20 -14.01 23.12
C LYS A 5 -14.58 -12.67 22.69
N PRO A 6 -13.25 -12.55 22.69
CA PRO A 6 -12.59 -11.34 22.20
C PRO A 6 -13.01 -11.11 20.75
N LYS A 7 -13.25 -9.84 20.40
CA LYS A 7 -13.57 -9.48 19.01
C LYS A 7 -12.35 -9.75 18.14
N ARG A 8 -12.55 -10.27 16.92
CA ARG A 8 -11.46 -10.72 16.04
C ARG A 8 -11.48 -9.96 14.70
N MET A 9 -10.31 -9.61 14.19
CA MET A 9 -10.13 -8.95 12.89
C MET A 9 -9.08 -9.67 12.06
N ALA A 10 -9.40 -9.95 10.79
CA ALA A 10 -8.46 -10.52 9.83
C ALA A 10 -8.26 -9.52 8.68
N LEU A 11 -7.00 -9.22 8.36
CA LEU A 11 -6.62 -8.31 7.28
C LEU A 11 -5.76 -9.06 6.25
N ILE A 12 -5.95 -8.78 4.97
CA ILE A 12 -5.15 -9.36 3.89
C ILE A 12 -4.35 -8.24 3.22
N ALA A 13 -3.02 -8.29 3.36
CA ALA A 13 -2.10 -7.36 2.73
C ALA A 13 -1.50 -8.00 1.47
N SER A 14 -2.00 -7.61 0.29
CA SER A 14 -1.57 -8.16 -1.02
C SER A 14 -0.61 -7.26 -1.79
N LYS A 15 -0.47 -5.99 -1.38
CA LYS A 15 0.34 -4.96 -2.04
C LYS A 15 1.52 -4.58 -1.13
N GLY A 16 2.69 -4.44 -1.73
CA GLY A 16 3.96 -4.23 -1.02
C GLY A 16 4.51 -2.81 -1.08
N THR A 17 3.76 -1.85 -1.61
CA THR A 17 4.17 -0.45 -1.74
C THR A 17 3.80 0.32 -0.48
N LEU A 18 4.53 1.41 -0.21
CA LEU A 18 4.40 2.14 1.06
C LEU A 18 2.99 2.69 1.31
N ASP A 19 2.38 3.25 0.26
CA ASP A 19 1.02 3.81 0.24
C ASP A 19 -0.06 2.78 0.62
N TRP A 20 0.11 1.53 0.17
CA TRP A 20 -0.83 0.44 0.46
C TRP A 20 -0.52 -0.31 1.75
N ALA A 21 0.67 -0.12 2.32
CA ALA A 21 1.04 -0.70 3.60
C ALA A 21 0.39 0.06 4.77
N TYR A 22 0.18 1.37 4.66
CA TYR A 22 -0.37 2.17 5.75
C TYR A 22 -1.75 1.70 6.24
N PRO A 23 -2.76 1.46 5.38
CA PRO A 23 -4.09 1.08 5.85
C PRO A 23 -4.13 -0.19 6.72
N PRO A 24 -3.57 -1.35 6.30
CA PRO A 24 -3.61 -2.55 7.12
C PRO A 24 -2.82 -2.40 8.42
N PHE A 25 -1.71 -1.67 8.43
CA PHE A 25 -0.93 -1.46 9.65
C PHE A 25 -1.62 -0.54 10.65
N ILE A 26 -2.22 0.57 10.19
CA ILE A 26 -2.97 1.48 11.05
C ILE A 26 -4.17 0.74 11.65
N LEU A 27 -4.96 0.05 10.82
CA LEU A 27 -6.13 -0.70 11.29
C LEU A 27 -5.76 -1.83 12.24
N ALA A 28 -4.68 -2.54 11.99
CA ALA A 28 -4.21 -3.59 12.90
C ALA A 28 -3.83 -3.00 14.26
N SER A 29 -3.07 -1.90 14.27
CA SER A 29 -2.65 -1.24 15.51
C SER A 29 -3.83 -0.69 16.31
N THR A 30 -4.83 -0.10 15.65
CA THR A 30 -6.01 0.44 16.34
C THR A 30 -6.90 -0.68 16.87
N ALA A 31 -7.08 -1.76 16.12
CA ALA A 31 -7.87 -2.91 16.55
C ALA A 31 -7.24 -3.60 17.77
N VAL A 32 -5.90 -3.76 17.79
CA VAL A 32 -5.20 -4.26 18.99
C VAL A 32 -5.38 -3.32 20.19
N ALA A 33 -5.33 -2.00 19.97
CA ALA A 33 -5.58 -1.01 21.03
C ALA A 33 -7.02 -1.04 21.56
N MET A 34 -7.97 -1.57 20.78
CA MET A 34 -9.37 -1.79 21.17
C MET A 34 -9.63 -3.19 21.73
N GLU A 35 -8.58 -3.88 22.20
CA GLU A 35 -8.62 -5.23 22.78
C GLU A 35 -9.20 -6.30 21.83
N MET A 36 -8.96 -6.13 20.52
CA MET A 36 -9.31 -7.12 19.51
C MET A 36 -8.12 -8.05 19.22
N GLU A 37 -8.41 -9.32 18.93
CA GLU A 37 -7.42 -10.24 18.37
C GLU A 37 -7.30 -9.99 16.86
N VAL A 38 -6.10 -9.64 16.38
CA VAL A 38 -5.87 -9.26 14.98
C VAL A 38 -4.87 -10.18 14.31
N ALA A 39 -5.21 -10.66 13.11
CA ALA A 39 -4.29 -11.39 12.25
C ALA A 39 -4.13 -10.67 10.90
N VAL A 40 -2.89 -10.39 10.51
CA VAL A 40 -2.57 -9.81 9.18
C VAL A 40 -1.93 -10.90 8.32
N PHE A 41 -2.62 -11.29 7.26
CA PHE A 41 -2.12 -12.24 6.27
C PHE A 41 -1.45 -11.50 5.11
N PHE A 42 -0.13 -11.64 5.02
CA PHE A 42 0.67 -11.07 3.93
C PHE A 42 0.74 -12.07 2.78
N THR A 43 0.39 -11.63 1.56
CA THR A 43 0.38 -12.48 0.37
C THR A 43 0.91 -11.74 -0.86
N PHE A 44 1.33 -12.47 -1.89
CA PHE A 44 1.90 -11.94 -3.14
C PHE A 44 2.99 -10.87 -2.87
N TYR A 45 2.79 -9.66 -3.40
CA TYR A 45 3.68 -8.52 -3.22
C TYR A 45 3.67 -7.98 -1.78
N GLY A 46 2.65 -8.28 -0.98
CA GLY A 46 2.62 -7.89 0.44
C GLY A 46 3.70 -8.56 1.29
N LEU A 47 4.28 -9.69 0.84
CA LEU A 47 5.41 -10.33 1.52
C LEU A 47 6.64 -9.43 1.62
N THR A 48 6.79 -8.45 0.71
CA THR A 48 7.92 -7.51 0.76
C THR A 48 7.88 -6.60 2.00
N LEU A 49 6.70 -6.42 2.62
CA LEU A 49 6.52 -5.65 3.84
C LEU A 49 7.06 -6.36 5.09
N LEU A 50 7.37 -7.66 5.00
CA LEU A 50 7.94 -8.45 6.11
C LEU A 50 9.47 -8.41 6.14
N ASN A 51 10.12 -7.76 5.17
CA ASN A 51 11.57 -7.64 5.14
C ASN A 51 12.09 -6.76 6.28
N LYS A 52 13.22 -7.14 6.90
CA LYS A 52 13.85 -6.36 7.99
C LYS A 52 14.26 -4.95 7.56
N LYS A 53 14.63 -4.79 6.29
CA LYS A 53 14.89 -3.49 5.66
C LYS A 53 13.87 -3.32 4.54
N ILE A 54 12.97 -2.37 4.73
CA ILE A 54 11.89 -2.11 3.79
C ILE A 54 12.34 -0.99 2.85
N GLU A 55 12.73 -1.33 1.62
CA GLU A 55 12.88 -0.35 0.54
C GLU A 55 11.51 -0.08 -0.10
N ALA A 56 10.55 0.38 0.70
CA ALA A 56 9.21 0.67 0.19
C ALA A 56 9.25 1.97 -0.60
N LYS A 57 9.43 1.83 -1.91
CA LYS A 57 9.19 2.91 -2.86
C LYS A 57 7.69 3.09 -2.99
N VAL A 58 7.23 4.34 -3.04
CA VAL A 58 5.88 4.64 -3.50
C VAL A 58 5.85 4.26 -4.98
N ALA A 59 4.99 3.34 -5.39
CA ALA A 59 4.92 2.93 -6.78
C ALA A 59 4.33 4.08 -7.61
N PRO A 60 5.13 4.73 -8.48
CA PRO A 60 4.63 5.86 -9.27
C PRO A 60 3.58 5.40 -10.29
N ALA A 61 3.67 4.15 -10.75
CA ALA A 61 2.79 3.57 -11.76
C ALA A 61 1.44 3.07 -11.22
N THR A 62 1.30 2.87 -9.90
CA THR A 62 0.05 2.36 -9.31
C THR A 62 -0.64 3.35 -8.37
N ASN A 63 -0.08 4.55 -8.21
CA ASN A 63 -0.66 5.61 -7.42
C ASN A 63 -1.35 6.63 -8.35
N PRO A 64 -2.68 6.59 -8.50
CA PRO A 64 -3.43 7.52 -9.37
C PRO A 64 -3.36 8.98 -8.90
N SER A 65 -2.85 9.24 -7.69
CA SER A 65 -2.65 10.59 -7.15
C SER A 65 -1.25 11.16 -7.39
N MET A 66 -0.31 10.42 -8.00
CA MET A 66 1.00 10.96 -8.37
C MET A 66 0.97 11.50 -9.81
N PRO A 67 1.14 12.83 -10.02
CA PRO A 67 1.24 13.39 -11.37
C PRO A 67 2.55 12.91 -12.00
N MET A 68 2.46 12.09 -13.04
CA MET A 68 3.63 11.62 -13.76
C MET A 68 4.12 12.72 -14.71
N LYS A 69 5.22 13.40 -14.32
CA LYS A 69 5.92 14.36 -15.16
C LYS A 69 6.94 13.62 -16.02
N MET A 70 7.04 13.93 -17.32
CA MET A 70 8.04 13.30 -18.18
C MET A 70 9.47 13.68 -17.71
N PRO A 71 10.39 12.70 -17.57
CA PRO A 71 11.74 12.95 -17.06
C PRO A 71 12.66 13.68 -18.06
N PHE A 72 12.21 13.90 -19.30
CA PHE A 72 12.98 14.58 -20.35
C PHE A 72 12.06 15.46 -21.21
N GLY A 73 12.59 16.60 -21.69
CA GLY A 73 11.93 17.49 -22.64
C GLY A 73 11.94 18.97 -22.22
N PRO A 74 11.54 19.90 -23.12
CA PRO A 74 11.41 21.33 -22.81
C PRO A 74 10.41 21.59 -21.67
N GLU A 75 10.62 22.64 -20.87
CA GLU A 75 9.83 22.94 -19.65
C GLU A 75 8.30 22.94 -19.88
N GLY A 76 7.84 23.43 -21.04
CA GLY A 76 6.41 23.43 -21.40
C GLY A 76 5.82 22.04 -21.61
N PHE A 77 6.64 21.05 -21.98
CA PHE A 77 6.23 19.66 -22.22
C PHE A 77 6.17 18.84 -20.93
N GLN A 78 6.95 19.22 -19.91
CA GLN A 78 6.99 18.56 -18.59
C GLN A 78 5.80 18.94 -17.69
N ASN A 79 5.11 20.05 -17.99
CA ASN A 79 3.95 20.53 -17.23
C ASN A 79 2.62 19.94 -17.72
N ILE A 80 2.63 19.10 -18.75
CA ILE A 80 1.41 18.48 -19.26
C ILE A 80 1.20 17.13 -18.57
N ASN A 81 0.07 17.01 -17.87
CA ASN A 81 -0.34 15.78 -17.20
C ASN A 81 -0.92 14.81 -18.25
N TRP A 82 -0.09 13.88 -18.73
CA TRP A 82 -0.46 12.99 -19.82
C TRP A 82 -1.01 11.66 -19.30
N PRO A 83 -2.27 11.28 -19.61
CA PRO A 83 -2.80 9.97 -19.29
C PRO A 83 -2.25 8.96 -20.31
N ILE A 84 -1.03 8.47 -20.11
CA ILE A 84 -0.48 7.44 -21.00
C ILE A 84 -0.98 6.06 -20.54
N PRO A 85 -1.71 5.29 -21.36
CA PRO A 85 -2.06 3.90 -21.06
C PRO A 85 -0.79 3.05 -21.04
N ASN A 86 -0.79 1.99 -20.22
CA ASN A 86 0.29 1.02 -19.94
C ASN A 86 0.90 0.28 -21.16
N ALA A 87 1.29 0.98 -22.23
CA ALA A 87 1.75 0.38 -23.49
C ALA A 87 3.29 0.41 -23.67
N ILE A 88 4.05 1.06 -22.78
CA ILE A 88 5.51 1.22 -22.93
C ILE A 88 6.28 0.68 -21.70
N MET A 89 5.77 -0.37 -21.06
CA MET A 89 6.50 -1.11 -20.03
C MET A 89 6.35 -2.61 -20.27
N GLY A 90 6.80 -3.03 -21.46
CA GLY A 90 7.15 -4.42 -21.75
C GLY A 90 8.63 -4.63 -21.48
#